data_AF-A0A133U4N6-F1
#
_entry.id   AF-A0A133U4N6-F1
#
_cell.length_a   1.000
_cell.length_b   1.000
_cell.length_c   1.000
_cell.angle_alpha   90.00
_cell.angle_beta   90.00
_cell.angle_gamma   90.00
#
_symmetry.space_group_name_H-M   'P 1'
#
loop_
_entity.id
_entity.type
_entity.pdbx_description
1 polymer ?
#
loop_
_entity_poly.entity_id
_entity_poly.type
_entity_poly.pdbx_seq_one_letter_code
_entity_poly.pdbx_strand_id
1 'polypeptide(L)'
;DISPFHKFTISNGLRVVNFSLERPAFYLVRRGTVSESLDRGLREQALDLGVNIHFSEIIPKKDADIIATGPNPKKIFVVAKGISFQTKMEDLVAIFLGDKVAYKGYSYLLVADGHGCMCTVIFDKFEKIDSYLRKTKKIFSEIADLDVKKPRKIAGVGSFSVNAVLEKEGRLYVGEAAGLQDLLWGFGIKKALISGYLAAKSLIEKKDYQKIARDYFKDKLKASLVNRFLWEYFGFHDYSFILNVLENADDPLEFLFSFHNFNFLQRMLYPLASYHVKKN
;
A
#
# COMPACT_ATOMS: atom_id res chain seq x y z
N ASP A 1 6.28 5.85 -16.88
CA ASP A 1 5.85 7.16 -16.30
C ASP A 1 5.86 7.13 -14.79
N ILE A 2 6.45 8.18 -14.20
CA ILE A 2 6.50 8.43 -12.76
C ILE A 2 6.12 9.89 -12.56
N SER A 3 5.01 10.16 -11.87
CA SER A 3 4.50 11.52 -11.67
C SER A 3 4.70 11.96 -10.22
N PRO A 4 5.47 13.02 -9.94
CA PRO A 4 5.65 13.54 -8.58
C PRO A 4 4.42 14.32 -8.13
N PHE A 5 3.95 14.07 -6.90
CA PHE A 5 2.85 14.81 -6.31
C PHE A 5 3.31 15.64 -5.12
N HIS A 6 3.22 16.96 -5.28
CA HIS A 6 3.51 17.96 -4.24
C HIS A 6 2.26 18.40 -3.48
N LYS A 7 1.09 18.21 -4.09
CA LYS A 7 -0.20 18.65 -3.57
C LYS A 7 -1.14 17.47 -3.42
N PHE A 8 -1.87 17.44 -2.31
CA PHE A 8 -2.93 16.48 -2.08
C PHE A 8 -3.93 17.03 -1.07
N THR A 9 -5.15 16.52 -1.13
CA THR A 9 -6.24 16.90 -0.25
C THR A 9 -6.70 15.70 0.55
N ILE A 10 -6.94 15.88 1.85
CA ILE A 10 -7.57 14.88 2.70
C ILE A 10 -8.86 15.48 3.27
N SER A 11 -9.97 14.76 3.13
CA SER A 11 -11.26 15.14 3.71
C SER A 11 -11.81 14.01 4.57
N ASN A 12 -12.56 14.37 5.60
CA ASN A 12 -13.41 13.42 6.35
C ASN A 12 -14.91 13.71 6.21
N GLY A 13 -15.28 14.61 5.29
CA GLY A 13 -16.65 15.10 5.09
C GLY A 13 -17.08 16.23 6.03
N LEU A 14 -16.33 16.48 7.12
CA LEU A 14 -16.55 17.64 8.01
C LEU A 14 -15.50 18.73 7.78
N ARG A 15 -14.27 18.30 7.49
CA ARG A 15 -13.11 19.15 7.27
C ARG A 15 -12.40 18.73 6.00
N VAL A 16 -11.70 19.70 5.41
CA VAL A 16 -10.82 19.49 4.26
C VAL A 16 -9.47 20.09 4.62
N VAL A 17 -8.41 19.29 4.50
CA VAL A 17 -7.03 19.71 4.72
C VAL A 17 -6.30 19.60 3.38
N ASN A 18 -5.71 20.70 2.94
CA ASN A 18 -4.94 20.77 1.70
C ASN A 18 -3.46 20.86 2.03
N PHE A 19 -2.66 20.00 1.41
CA PHE A 19 -1.22 20.00 1.55
C PHE A 19 -0.58 20.55 0.28
N SER A 20 0.45 21.38 0.45
CA SER A 20 1.32 21.85 -0.62
C SER A 20 2.75 21.83 -0.10
N LEU A 21 3.59 21.00 -0.68
CA LEU A 21 4.90 20.64 -0.14
C LEU A 21 6.01 20.98 -1.12
N GLU A 22 7.16 21.44 -0.60
CA GLU A 22 8.32 21.79 -1.43
C GLU A 22 8.90 20.57 -2.15
N ARG A 23 8.92 19.42 -1.49
CA ARG A 23 9.36 18.12 -2.05
C ARG A 23 8.16 17.21 -2.32
N PRO A 24 8.23 16.32 -3.34
CA PRO A 24 7.14 15.39 -3.62
C PRO A 24 6.83 14.51 -2.41
N ALA A 25 5.54 14.39 -2.07
CA ALA A 25 5.08 13.51 -1.01
C ALA A 25 5.24 12.03 -1.40
N PHE A 26 4.93 11.74 -2.65
CA PHE A 26 5.04 10.43 -3.27
C PHE A 26 5.06 10.57 -4.79
N TYR A 27 5.30 9.44 -5.45
CA TYR A 27 5.22 9.33 -6.89
C TYR A 27 4.10 8.37 -7.27
N LEU A 28 3.25 8.77 -8.20
CA LEU A 28 2.32 7.86 -8.83
C LEU A 28 3.02 7.13 -9.97
N VAL A 29 2.80 5.81 -10.02
CA VAL A 29 3.40 4.93 -11.03
C VAL A 29 2.31 4.14 -11.73
N ARG A 30 2.43 4.00 -13.05
CA ARG A 30 1.56 3.10 -13.81
C ARG A 30 1.99 1.65 -13.57
N ARG A 31 1.02 0.75 -13.44
CA ARG A 31 1.22 -0.67 -13.17
C ARG A 31 0.49 -1.54 -14.20
N GLY A 32 0.95 -2.77 -14.37
CA GLY A 32 0.32 -3.77 -15.23
C GLY A 32 0.94 -3.84 -16.62
N THR A 33 0.14 -4.21 -17.62
CA THR A 33 0.63 -4.62 -18.95
C THR A 33 0.90 -3.47 -19.93
N VAL A 34 0.54 -2.23 -19.58
CA VAL A 34 0.77 -1.03 -20.41
C VAL A 34 2.26 -0.72 -20.52
N SER A 35 2.70 -0.23 -21.68
CA SER A 35 4.11 0.00 -22.03
C SER A 35 4.86 0.84 -21.01
N GLU A 36 4.25 1.93 -20.53
CA GLU A 36 4.92 2.88 -19.63
C GLU A 36 4.80 2.49 -18.14
N SER A 37 4.45 1.23 -17.85
CA SER A 37 4.31 0.73 -16.49
C SER A 37 5.65 0.36 -15.84
N LEU A 38 5.70 0.44 -14.51
CA LEU A 38 6.82 -0.07 -13.72
C LEU A 38 7.08 -1.56 -14.01
N ASP A 39 6.03 -2.36 -14.18
CA ASP A 39 6.14 -3.81 -14.41
C ASP A 39 6.77 -4.11 -15.78
N ARG A 40 6.40 -3.37 -16.82
CA ARG A 40 7.00 -3.50 -18.17
C ARG A 40 8.45 -3.08 -18.16
N GLY A 41 8.77 -1.93 -17.55
CA GLY A 41 10.15 -1.47 -17.44
C GLY A 41 11.06 -2.46 -16.71
N LEU A 42 10.59 -3.04 -15.59
CA LEU A 42 11.34 -4.08 -14.86
C LEU A 42 11.51 -5.37 -15.68
N ARG A 43 10.46 -5.78 -16.43
CA ARG A 43 10.51 -6.94 -17.31
C ARG A 43 11.52 -6.75 -18.43
N GLU A 44 11.51 -5.60 -19.10
CA GLU A 44 12.40 -5.29 -20.22
C GLU A 44 13.86 -5.27 -19.74
N GLN A 45 14.14 -4.61 -18.62
CA GLN A 45 15.47 -4.63 -18.00
C GLN A 45 15.96 -6.06 -17.69
N ALA A 46 15.07 -6.93 -17.20
CA ALA A 46 15.44 -8.33 -16.94
C ALA A 46 15.74 -9.11 -18.23
N LEU A 47 14.92 -8.93 -19.27
CA LEU A 47 15.12 -9.57 -20.58
C LEU A 47 16.43 -9.10 -21.24
N ASP A 48 16.73 -7.80 -21.16
CA ASP A 48 17.97 -7.22 -21.69
C ASP A 48 19.23 -7.77 -20.98
N LEU A 49 19.08 -8.21 -19.73
CA LEU A 49 20.13 -8.90 -18.97
C LEU A 49 20.17 -10.43 -19.22
N GLY A 50 19.37 -10.95 -20.16
CA GLY A 50 19.33 -12.36 -20.52
C GLY A 50 18.50 -13.25 -19.59
N VAL A 51 17.63 -12.67 -18.75
CA VAL A 51 16.71 -13.44 -17.91
C VAL A 51 15.62 -14.06 -18.76
N ASN A 52 15.44 -15.37 -18.66
CA ASN A 52 14.32 -16.07 -19.31
C ASN A 52 13.02 -15.90 -18.51
N ILE A 53 11.94 -15.50 -19.18
CA ILE A 53 10.63 -15.33 -18.55
C ILE A 53 9.60 -16.24 -19.25
N HIS A 54 9.06 -17.18 -18.47
CA HIS A 54 8.07 -18.15 -18.90
C HIS A 54 6.66 -17.71 -18.49
N PHE A 55 5.89 -17.19 -19.45
CA PHE A 55 4.49 -16.81 -19.21
C PHE A 55 3.56 -18.03 -19.33
N SER A 56 2.43 -17.99 -18.61
CA SER A 56 1.42 -19.07 -18.61
C SER A 56 1.93 -20.42 -18.08
N GLU A 57 3.04 -20.41 -17.33
CA GLU A 57 3.61 -21.58 -16.68
C GLU A 57 3.54 -21.44 -15.15
N ILE A 58 3.30 -22.56 -14.47
CA ILE A 58 3.31 -22.65 -13.00
C ILE A 58 4.22 -23.80 -12.61
N ILE A 59 5.26 -23.50 -11.84
CA ILE A 59 6.14 -24.53 -11.25
C ILE A 59 5.71 -24.85 -9.80
N PRO A 60 5.93 -26.08 -9.33
CA PRO A 60 5.79 -26.40 -7.92
C PRO A 60 6.72 -25.53 -7.06
N LYS A 61 6.24 -25.06 -5.90
CA LYS A 61 7.06 -24.25 -4.97
C LYS A 61 8.36 -24.93 -4.53
N LYS A 62 8.37 -26.27 -4.52
CA LYS A 62 9.56 -27.05 -4.18
C LYS A 62 10.68 -26.88 -5.21
N ASP A 63 10.38 -26.45 -6.42
CA ASP A 63 11.35 -26.34 -7.51
C ASP A 63 11.82 -24.88 -7.71
N ALA A 64 11.49 -23.98 -6.78
CA ALA A 64 11.84 -22.56 -6.81
C ALA A 64 12.78 -22.17 -5.67
N ASP A 65 13.77 -21.32 -5.92
CA ASP A 65 14.62 -20.74 -4.88
C ASP A 65 13.97 -19.54 -4.19
N ILE A 66 13.23 -18.73 -4.96
CA ILE A 66 12.55 -17.51 -4.49
C ILE A 66 11.05 -17.61 -4.77
N ILE A 67 10.23 -17.41 -3.73
CA ILE A 67 8.77 -17.38 -3.78
C ILE A 67 8.28 -15.92 -3.77
N ALA A 68 7.84 -15.43 -4.94
CA ALA A 68 7.30 -14.08 -5.15
C ALA A 68 5.83 -14.09 -5.60
N THR A 69 5.03 -15.05 -5.13
CA THR A 69 3.69 -15.37 -5.66
C THR A 69 2.56 -14.42 -5.22
N GLY A 70 2.87 -13.21 -4.77
CA GLY A 70 1.86 -12.25 -4.29
C GLY A 70 1.18 -12.67 -2.98
N PRO A 71 -0.04 -12.16 -2.70
CA PRO A 71 -0.65 -12.24 -1.39
C PRO A 71 -1.10 -13.64 -0.99
N ASN A 72 -1.03 -13.94 0.30
CA ASN A 72 -1.54 -15.19 0.85
C ASN A 72 -3.06 -15.06 1.15
N PRO A 73 -3.93 -15.85 0.50
CA PRO A 73 -5.38 -15.76 0.71
C PRO A 73 -5.82 -16.00 2.16
N LYS A 74 -5.03 -16.74 2.94
CA LYS A 74 -5.30 -17.01 4.37
C LYS A 74 -4.90 -15.87 5.30
N LYS A 75 -4.28 -14.80 4.79
CA LYS A 75 -3.76 -13.67 5.57
C LYS A 75 -4.22 -12.33 4.99
N ILE A 76 -5.38 -12.30 4.34
CA ILE A 76 -5.96 -11.06 3.79
C ILE A 76 -6.41 -10.18 4.96
N PHE A 77 -5.90 -8.95 5.02
CA PHE A 77 -6.28 -7.95 6.03
C PHE A 77 -6.86 -6.67 5.42
N VAL A 78 -6.77 -6.53 4.09
CA VAL A 78 -7.21 -5.34 3.37
C VAL A 78 -7.68 -5.73 1.97
N VAL A 79 -8.77 -5.11 1.53
CA VAL A 79 -9.32 -5.25 0.18
C VAL A 79 -9.51 -3.87 -0.42
N ALA A 80 -9.04 -3.70 -1.67
CA ALA A 80 -9.26 -2.52 -2.47
C ALA A 80 -10.17 -2.87 -3.66
N LYS A 81 -11.12 -1.99 -3.98
CA LYS A 81 -11.96 -2.11 -5.18
C LYS A 81 -12.22 -0.74 -5.77
N GLY A 82 -12.17 -0.65 -7.09
CA GLY A 82 -12.27 0.64 -7.76
C GLY A 82 -12.38 0.55 -9.27
N ILE A 83 -12.10 1.70 -9.89
CA ILE A 83 -11.98 1.85 -11.33
C ILE A 83 -10.69 2.60 -11.69
N SER A 84 -10.05 2.20 -12.78
CA SER A 84 -9.13 3.05 -13.52
C SER A 84 -9.82 3.59 -14.77
N PHE A 85 -9.45 4.78 -15.22
CA PHE A 85 -10.12 5.46 -16.32
C PHE A 85 -9.20 6.47 -17.02
N GLN A 86 -9.57 6.88 -18.23
CA GLN A 86 -8.99 8.02 -18.93
C GLN A 86 -9.78 9.28 -18.55
N THR A 87 -9.11 10.43 -18.50
CA THR A 87 -9.74 11.69 -18.08
C THR A 87 -9.02 12.91 -18.66
N LYS A 88 -9.74 14.04 -18.74
CA LYS A 88 -9.21 15.38 -19.00
C LYS A 88 -9.10 16.22 -17.72
N MET A 89 -9.41 15.65 -16.56
CA MET A 89 -9.22 16.32 -15.28
C MET A 89 -7.75 16.71 -15.08
N GLU A 90 -7.53 17.82 -14.38
CA GLU A 90 -6.21 18.19 -13.89
C GLU A 90 -5.68 17.13 -12.90
N ASP A 91 -4.36 17.06 -12.79
CA ASP A 91 -3.68 16.17 -11.84
C ASP A 91 -4.17 16.46 -10.41
N LEU A 92 -4.64 15.42 -9.74
CA LEU A 92 -5.37 15.52 -8.48
C LEU A 92 -5.05 14.32 -7.59
N VAL A 93 -4.83 14.58 -6.31
CA VAL A 93 -4.89 13.56 -5.26
C VAL A 93 -5.90 14.00 -4.22
N ALA A 94 -7.00 13.27 -4.12
CA ALA A 94 -7.99 13.45 -3.08
C ALA A 94 -8.14 12.14 -2.28
N ILE A 95 -8.05 12.24 -0.97
CA ILE A 95 -8.23 11.13 -0.02
C ILE A 95 -9.45 11.46 0.83
N PHE A 96 -10.30 10.46 1.03
CA PHE A 96 -11.46 10.55 1.91
C PHE A 96 -11.38 9.54 3.04
N LEU A 97 -11.48 10.02 4.27
CA LEU A 97 -11.46 9.23 5.50
C LEU A 97 -12.86 9.18 6.10
N GLY A 98 -13.41 7.99 6.30
CA GLY A 98 -14.72 7.88 6.94
C GLY A 98 -15.31 6.49 6.81
N ASP A 99 -15.68 5.90 7.95
CA ASP A 99 -16.17 4.52 8.03
C ASP A 99 -17.47 4.28 7.28
N LYS A 100 -18.24 5.34 7.03
CA LYS A 100 -19.43 5.27 6.17
C LYS A 100 -19.07 5.00 4.71
N VAL A 101 -17.91 5.45 4.25
CA VAL A 101 -17.43 5.41 2.85
C VAL A 101 -16.38 4.33 2.62
N ALA A 102 -15.49 4.11 3.59
CA ALA A 102 -14.49 3.05 3.60
C ALA A 102 -14.21 2.60 5.04
N TYR A 103 -14.73 1.44 5.43
CA TYR A 103 -14.67 0.97 6.82
C TYR A 103 -13.26 0.66 7.30
N LYS A 104 -12.84 1.32 8.39
CA LYS A 104 -11.48 1.27 8.96
C LYS A 104 -10.37 1.61 7.95
N GLY A 105 -10.73 2.16 6.81
CA GLY A 105 -9.83 2.37 5.69
C GLY A 105 -10.01 3.76 5.13
N TYR A 106 -9.87 3.87 3.82
CA TYR A 106 -9.87 5.15 3.14
C TYR A 106 -10.32 4.97 1.70
N SER A 107 -10.77 6.05 1.10
CA SER A 107 -11.03 6.11 -0.33
C SER A 107 -10.10 7.12 -0.97
N TYR A 108 -9.76 6.92 -2.23
CA TYR A 108 -8.93 7.85 -2.97
C TYR A 108 -9.42 8.06 -4.38
N LEU A 109 -9.13 9.25 -4.89
CA LEU A 109 -9.16 9.64 -6.29
C LEU A 109 -7.77 10.17 -6.64
N LEU A 110 -7.10 9.47 -7.54
CA LEU A 110 -5.78 9.82 -8.05
C LEU A 110 -5.93 10.10 -9.54
N VAL A 111 -5.51 11.28 -9.99
CA VAL A 111 -5.45 11.67 -11.39
C VAL A 111 -4.03 12.12 -11.68
N ALA A 112 -3.42 11.52 -12.69
CA ALA A 112 -2.10 11.90 -13.18
C ALA A 112 -2.04 11.68 -14.69
N ASP A 113 -1.58 12.70 -15.43
CA ASP A 113 -1.28 12.60 -16.86
C ASP A 113 -2.44 11.99 -17.68
N GLY A 114 -3.64 12.55 -17.49
CA GLY A 114 -4.87 12.12 -18.17
C GLY A 114 -5.39 10.73 -17.77
N HIS A 115 -4.86 10.13 -16.69
CA HIS A 115 -5.30 8.84 -16.17
C HIS A 115 -5.80 8.97 -14.73
N GLY A 116 -7.00 8.44 -14.48
CA GLY A 116 -7.63 8.42 -13.18
C GLY A 116 -7.68 7.02 -12.55
N CYS A 117 -7.60 6.97 -11.23
CA CYS A 117 -7.80 5.79 -10.40
C CYS A 117 -8.62 6.17 -9.17
N MET A 118 -9.79 5.55 -9.02
CA MET A 118 -10.69 5.80 -7.90
C MET A 118 -11.02 4.48 -7.20
N CYS A 119 -10.66 4.38 -5.91
CA CYS A 119 -10.85 3.17 -5.13
C CYS A 119 -11.38 3.46 -3.74
N THR A 120 -12.10 2.49 -3.21
CA THR A 120 -12.29 2.30 -1.77
C THR A 120 -11.33 1.22 -1.29
N VAL A 121 -10.75 1.39 -0.10
CA VAL A 121 -9.87 0.45 0.58
C VAL A 121 -10.46 0.20 1.96
N ILE A 122 -10.78 -1.05 2.27
CA ILE A 122 -11.39 -1.44 3.55
C ILE A 122 -10.56 -2.54 4.22
N PHE A 123 -10.56 -2.52 5.55
CA PHE A 123 -9.75 -3.43 6.37
C PHE A 123 -10.59 -4.50 7.09
N ASP A 124 -11.91 -4.39 6.97
CA ASP A 124 -12.89 -5.31 7.52
C ASP A 124 -14.21 -5.12 6.74
N LYS A 125 -15.23 -5.96 7.01
CA LYS A 125 -16.53 -5.96 6.32
C LYS A 125 -16.39 -6.13 4.81
N PHE A 126 -15.53 -7.06 4.38
CA PHE A 126 -15.18 -7.30 2.98
C PHE A 126 -16.41 -7.63 2.12
N GLU A 127 -17.44 -8.25 2.71
CA GLU A 127 -18.72 -8.54 2.06
C GLU A 127 -19.49 -7.28 1.61
N LYS A 128 -19.14 -6.10 2.17
CA LYS A 128 -19.77 -4.81 1.86
C LYS A 128 -18.98 -3.95 0.89
N ILE A 129 -17.88 -4.45 0.31
CA ILE A 129 -16.98 -3.68 -0.58
C ILE A 129 -17.71 -2.94 -1.70
N ASP A 130 -18.72 -3.55 -2.31
CA ASP A 130 -19.50 -2.92 -3.38
C ASP A 130 -20.35 -1.75 -2.90
N SER A 131 -20.87 -1.82 -1.67
CA SER A 131 -21.58 -0.71 -1.03
C SER A 131 -20.65 0.47 -0.77
N TYR A 132 -19.44 0.19 -0.26
CA TYR A 132 -18.42 1.20 -0.03
C TYR A 132 -17.93 1.85 -1.34
N LEU A 133 -17.75 1.07 -2.41
CA LEU A 133 -17.39 1.63 -3.73
C LEU A 133 -18.48 2.55 -4.28
N ARG A 134 -19.77 2.23 -4.13
CA ARG A 134 -20.86 3.14 -4.55
C ARG A 134 -20.81 4.47 -3.80
N LYS A 135 -20.59 4.44 -2.48
CA LYS A 135 -20.48 5.65 -1.66
C LYS A 135 -19.23 6.46 -2.01
N THR A 136 -18.12 5.78 -2.30
CA THR A 136 -16.87 6.42 -2.74
C THR A 136 -17.08 7.21 -4.02
N LYS A 137 -17.73 6.62 -5.03
CA LYS A 137 -18.07 7.30 -6.27
C LYS A 137 -18.93 8.53 -6.04
N LYS A 138 -19.95 8.42 -5.18
CA LYS A 138 -20.82 9.53 -4.81
C LYS A 138 -20.03 10.68 -4.17
N ILE A 139 -19.21 10.39 -3.18
CA ILE A 139 -18.42 11.42 -2.49
C ILE A 139 -17.45 12.10 -3.45
N PHE A 140 -16.75 11.36 -4.31
CA PHE A 140 -15.84 12.01 -5.26
C PHE A 140 -16.55 12.79 -6.36
N SER A 141 -17.79 12.44 -6.73
CA SER A 141 -18.61 13.28 -7.62
C SER A 141 -19.09 14.58 -6.98
N GLU A 142 -19.09 14.66 -5.64
CA GLU A 142 -19.40 15.89 -4.90
C GLU A 142 -18.14 16.76 -4.71
N ILE A 143 -16.94 16.17 -4.78
CA ILE A 143 -15.65 16.86 -4.58
C ILE A 143 -15.07 17.42 -5.89
N ALA A 144 -15.28 16.73 -7.02
CA ALA A 144 -14.71 17.11 -8.31
C ALA A 144 -15.68 16.82 -9.46
N ASP A 145 -15.59 17.61 -10.54
CA ASP A 145 -16.28 17.31 -11.79
C ASP A 145 -15.60 16.11 -12.48
N LEU A 146 -16.20 14.93 -12.34
CA LEU A 146 -15.59 13.67 -12.73
C LEU A 146 -15.73 13.40 -14.23
N ASP A 147 -14.67 13.62 -15.00
CA ASP A 147 -14.57 13.17 -16.40
C ASP A 147 -14.04 11.73 -16.46
N VAL A 148 -14.94 10.74 -16.33
CA VAL A 148 -14.59 9.30 -16.36
C VAL A 148 -14.79 8.72 -17.76
N LYS A 149 -13.70 8.45 -18.48
CA LYS A 149 -13.74 7.80 -19.81
C LYS A 149 -13.17 6.39 -19.77
N LYS A 150 -13.80 5.46 -20.51
CA LYS A 150 -13.37 4.05 -20.66
C LYS A 150 -13.00 3.37 -19.32
N PRO A 151 -13.90 3.37 -18.31
CA PRO A 151 -13.59 2.83 -17.00
C PRO A 151 -13.32 1.32 -17.05
N ARG A 152 -12.29 0.89 -16.33
CA ARG A 152 -11.94 -0.53 -16.12
C ARG A 152 -12.02 -0.84 -14.65
N LYS A 153 -12.64 -1.97 -14.30
CA LYS A 153 -12.70 -2.43 -12.90
C LYS A 153 -11.32 -2.84 -12.44
N ILE A 154 -10.95 -2.44 -11.23
CA ILE A 154 -9.73 -2.87 -10.56
C ILE A 154 -10.06 -3.35 -9.15
N ALA A 155 -9.31 -4.34 -8.68
CA ALA A 155 -9.40 -4.86 -7.33
C ALA A 155 -8.03 -5.36 -6.90
N GLY A 156 -7.80 -5.38 -5.59
CA GLY A 156 -6.58 -5.91 -4.98
C GLY A 156 -6.84 -6.36 -3.57
N VAL A 157 -5.99 -7.26 -3.09
CA VAL A 157 -5.96 -7.70 -1.70
C VAL A 157 -4.54 -7.53 -1.17
N GLY A 158 -4.41 -7.24 0.12
CA GLY A 158 -3.11 -7.22 0.78
C GLY A 158 -3.00 -8.31 1.82
N SER A 159 -1.80 -8.86 1.98
CA SER A 159 -1.47 -9.81 3.04
C SER A 159 -0.30 -9.34 3.90
N PHE A 160 -0.50 -9.39 5.21
CA PHE A 160 0.47 -8.94 6.21
C PHE A 160 0.78 -10.05 7.21
N SER A 161 2.01 -10.08 7.71
CA SER A 161 2.42 -10.97 8.79
C SER A 161 3.44 -10.26 9.67
N VAL A 162 3.13 -10.07 10.96
CA VAL A 162 4.10 -9.53 11.95
C VAL A 162 5.36 -10.38 11.98
N ASN A 163 5.16 -11.70 11.97
CA ASN A 163 6.21 -12.69 11.79
C ASN A 163 6.26 -13.06 10.31
N ALA A 164 6.96 -12.23 9.52
CA ALA A 164 7.17 -12.50 8.11
C ALA A 164 7.83 -13.89 7.93
N VAL A 165 7.32 -14.67 6.98
CA VAL A 165 7.95 -15.92 6.58
C VAL A 165 8.99 -15.52 5.55
N LEU A 166 10.25 -15.41 5.96
CA LEU A 166 11.34 -15.01 5.08
C LEU A 166 12.01 -16.23 4.45
N GLU A 167 12.05 -17.34 5.18
CA GLU A 167 12.56 -18.60 4.68
C GLU A 167 11.67 -19.73 5.19
N LYS A 168 11.36 -20.68 4.31
CA LYS A 168 10.64 -21.89 4.68
C LYS A 168 11.05 -23.03 3.75
N GLU A 169 11.37 -24.18 4.34
CA GLU A 169 11.75 -25.40 3.62
C GLU A 169 12.94 -25.18 2.66
N GLY A 170 13.84 -24.24 2.96
CA GLY A 170 14.97 -23.87 2.09
C GLY A 170 14.61 -22.99 0.89
N ARG A 171 13.45 -22.32 0.90
CA ARG A 171 13.06 -21.32 -0.10
C ARG A 171 12.96 -19.93 0.52
N LEU A 172 13.42 -18.93 -0.22
CA LEU A 172 13.36 -17.52 0.18
C LEU A 172 12.00 -16.92 -0.22
N TYR A 173 11.34 -16.23 0.69
CA TYR A 173 10.05 -15.59 0.42
C TYR A 173 10.24 -14.08 0.35
N VAL A 174 9.60 -13.45 -0.64
CA VAL A 174 9.71 -12.00 -0.91
C VAL A 174 8.33 -11.37 -1.08
N GLY A 175 8.27 -10.04 -0.92
CA GLY A 175 7.05 -9.25 -1.07
C GLY A 175 5.88 -9.76 -0.24
N GLU A 176 4.68 -9.72 -0.82
CA GLU A 176 3.46 -10.14 -0.14
C GLU A 176 3.46 -11.63 0.22
N ALA A 177 4.21 -12.47 -0.52
CA ALA A 177 4.32 -13.90 -0.21
C ALA A 177 5.01 -14.14 1.14
N ALA A 178 5.92 -13.25 1.53
CA ALA A 178 6.54 -13.24 2.85
C ALA A 178 5.67 -12.57 3.94
N GLY A 179 4.55 -11.95 3.55
CA GLY A 179 3.74 -11.08 4.42
C GLY A 179 4.33 -9.67 4.58
N LEU A 180 5.21 -9.24 3.67
CA LEU A 180 5.86 -7.94 3.71
C LEU A 180 4.99 -6.86 3.04
N GLN A 181 3.96 -6.43 3.74
CA GLN A 181 3.11 -5.31 3.35
C GLN A 181 2.98 -4.29 4.47
N ASP A 182 2.53 -3.09 4.18
CA ASP A 182 2.20 -2.10 5.20
C ASP A 182 0.77 -2.31 5.73
N LEU A 183 0.62 -2.49 7.04
CA LEU A 183 -0.65 -2.70 7.75
C LEU A 183 -1.45 -1.40 7.96
N LEU A 184 -0.85 -0.21 7.79
CA LEU A 184 -1.59 1.06 7.88
C LEU A 184 -2.29 1.40 6.56
N TRP A 185 -1.53 1.43 5.46
CA TRP A 185 -1.99 1.89 4.15
C TRP A 185 -2.17 0.77 3.14
N GLY A 186 -1.62 -0.42 3.36
CA GLY A 186 -1.62 -1.49 2.36
C GLY A 186 -0.52 -1.37 1.30
N PHE A 187 0.43 -0.44 1.44
CA PHE A 187 1.51 -0.26 0.47
C PHE A 187 2.53 -1.41 0.51
N GLY A 188 2.82 -2.00 -0.65
CA GLY A 188 3.69 -3.19 -0.78
C GLY A 188 4.85 -3.07 -1.78
N ILE A 189 4.77 -2.18 -2.78
CA ILE A 189 5.72 -2.15 -3.91
C ILE A 189 7.17 -2.03 -3.45
N LYS A 190 7.47 -1.04 -2.61
CA LYS A 190 8.83 -0.82 -2.07
C LYS A 190 9.33 -2.03 -1.28
N LYS A 191 8.47 -2.66 -0.47
CA LYS A 191 8.84 -3.84 0.33
C LYS A 191 9.13 -5.04 -0.58
N ALA A 192 8.32 -5.25 -1.63
CA ALA A 192 8.53 -6.29 -2.62
C ALA A 192 9.87 -6.13 -3.35
N LEU A 193 10.14 -4.94 -3.90
CA LEU A 193 11.40 -4.65 -4.60
C LEU A 193 12.62 -4.87 -3.70
N ILE A 194 12.59 -4.34 -2.47
CA ILE A 194 13.72 -4.45 -1.54
C ILE A 194 13.92 -5.91 -1.11
N SER A 195 12.86 -6.63 -0.78
CA SER A 195 12.99 -8.05 -0.41
C SER A 195 13.52 -8.91 -1.56
N GLY A 196 13.10 -8.65 -2.81
CA GLY A 196 13.63 -9.30 -4.00
C GLY A 196 15.12 -9.04 -4.19
N TYR A 197 15.53 -7.77 -4.04
CA TYR A 197 16.95 -7.39 -4.07
C TYR A 197 17.77 -8.08 -2.98
N LEU A 198 17.26 -8.09 -1.73
CA LEU A 198 17.96 -8.75 -0.62
C LEU A 198 18.07 -10.27 -0.83
N ALA A 199 17.03 -10.92 -1.39
CA ALA A 199 17.05 -12.34 -1.72
C ALA A 199 18.09 -12.65 -2.81
N ALA A 200 18.07 -11.92 -3.92
CA ALA A 200 19.07 -12.08 -4.98
C ALA A 200 20.49 -11.87 -4.45
N LYS A 201 20.70 -10.81 -3.66
CA LYS A 201 21.99 -10.51 -3.03
C LYS A 201 22.46 -11.63 -2.10
N SER A 202 21.56 -12.20 -1.28
CA SER A 202 21.92 -13.30 -0.39
C SER A 202 22.36 -14.56 -1.13
N LEU A 203 21.75 -14.87 -2.28
CA LEU A 203 22.14 -16.01 -3.11
C LEU A 203 23.52 -15.77 -3.75
N ILE A 204 23.75 -14.60 -4.33
CA ILE A 204 25.02 -14.23 -4.99
C ILE A 204 26.17 -14.21 -3.98
N GLU A 205 25.96 -13.58 -2.82
CA GLU A 205 27.00 -13.40 -1.80
C GLU A 205 27.08 -14.55 -0.79
N LYS A 206 26.24 -15.60 -0.94
CA LYS A 206 26.13 -16.73 -0.01
C LYS A 206 25.91 -16.29 1.46
N LYS A 207 24.98 -15.35 1.66
CA LYS A 207 24.62 -14.80 2.98
C LYS A 207 23.27 -15.33 3.44
N ASP A 208 23.03 -15.25 4.75
CA ASP A 208 21.74 -15.57 5.37
C ASP A 208 20.69 -14.49 5.01
N TYR A 209 19.77 -14.85 4.10
CA TYR A 209 18.65 -14.00 3.71
C TYR A 209 17.75 -13.66 4.90
N GLN A 210 17.40 -14.66 5.71
CA GLN A 210 16.47 -14.49 6.82
C GLN A 210 16.99 -13.43 7.80
N LYS A 211 18.29 -13.45 8.12
CA LYS A 211 18.92 -12.45 8.97
C LYS A 211 18.86 -11.05 8.34
N ILE A 212 19.33 -10.90 7.11
CA ILE A 212 19.43 -9.59 6.44
C ILE A 212 18.03 -8.97 6.25
N ALA A 213 17.07 -9.75 5.77
CA ALA A 213 15.70 -9.29 5.57
C ALA A 213 15.00 -8.99 6.90
N ARG A 214 15.21 -9.81 7.94
CA ARG A 214 14.66 -9.53 9.28
C ARG A 214 15.20 -8.21 9.82
N ASP A 215 16.50 -7.97 9.73
CA ASP A 215 17.10 -6.73 10.22
C ASP A 215 16.57 -5.50 9.49
N TYR A 216 16.30 -5.62 8.18
CA TYR A 216 15.70 -4.54 7.40
C TYR A 216 14.21 -4.29 7.72
N PHE A 217 13.40 -5.36 7.84
CA PHE A 217 11.94 -5.24 7.90
C PHE A 217 11.34 -5.26 9.31
N LYS A 218 12.01 -5.86 10.31
CA LYS A 218 11.42 -6.10 11.65
C LYS A 218 10.78 -4.86 12.26
N ASP A 219 11.52 -3.77 12.31
CA ASP A 219 11.06 -2.53 12.93
C ASP A 219 9.95 -1.88 12.10
N LYS A 220 10.02 -1.97 10.77
CA LYS A 220 8.99 -1.44 9.85
C LYS A 220 7.66 -2.15 10.01
N LEU A 221 7.67 -3.48 10.20
CA LEU A 221 6.46 -4.26 10.43
C LEU A 221 5.85 -3.95 11.80
N LYS A 222 6.69 -3.82 12.85
CA LYS A 222 6.22 -3.43 14.18
C LYS A 222 5.61 -2.03 14.19
N ALA A 223 6.28 -1.07 13.55
CA ALA A 223 5.77 0.30 13.40
C ALA A 223 4.41 0.31 12.69
N SER A 224 4.29 -0.43 11.59
CA SER A 224 3.05 -0.55 10.84
C SER A 224 1.91 -1.16 11.66
N LEU A 225 2.20 -2.16 12.51
CA LEU A 225 1.23 -2.72 13.44
C LEU A 225 0.74 -1.69 14.47
N VAL A 226 1.65 -0.89 15.03
CA VAL A 226 1.27 0.16 15.98
C VAL A 226 0.45 1.24 15.31
N ASN A 227 0.84 1.65 14.09
CA ASN A 227 0.08 2.63 13.34
C ASN A 227 -1.33 2.14 13.03
N ARG A 228 -1.48 0.84 12.72
CA ARG A 228 -2.80 0.25 12.52
C ARG A 228 -3.64 0.33 13.78
N PHE A 229 -3.06 -0.05 14.92
CA PHE A 229 -3.72 0.06 16.22
C PHE A 229 -4.16 1.50 16.53
N LEU A 230 -3.27 2.48 16.34
CA LEU A 230 -3.56 3.90 16.54
C LEU A 230 -4.68 4.39 15.63
N TRP A 231 -4.67 3.97 14.36
CA TRP A 231 -5.73 4.32 13.43
C TRP A 231 -7.09 3.78 13.85
N GLU A 232 -7.17 2.52 14.26
CA GLU A 232 -8.44 1.94 14.68
C GLU A 232 -8.93 2.55 16.01
N TYR A 233 -7.99 2.90 16.90
CA TYR A 233 -8.31 3.51 18.19
C TYR A 233 -8.79 4.97 18.04
N PHE A 234 -8.07 5.78 17.27
CA PHE A 234 -8.38 7.21 17.10
C PHE A 234 -9.27 7.54 15.90
N GLY A 235 -9.48 6.59 14.98
CA GLY A 235 -10.36 6.73 13.83
C GLY A 235 -11.83 6.46 14.11
N PHE A 236 -12.20 6.05 15.33
CA PHE A 236 -13.55 5.55 15.67
C PHE A 236 -14.70 6.55 15.47
N HIS A 237 -14.43 7.86 15.49
CA HIS A 237 -15.47 8.88 15.24
C HIS A 237 -15.51 9.32 13.77
N ASP A 238 -14.61 10.21 13.40
CA ASP A 238 -14.66 10.95 12.14
C ASP A 238 -13.26 11.21 11.58
N TYR A 239 -12.21 10.60 12.13
CA TYR A 239 -10.82 10.84 11.74
C TYR A 239 -10.32 12.28 11.98
N SER A 240 -11.07 13.14 12.68
CA SER A 240 -10.69 14.54 12.93
C SER A 240 -9.41 14.67 13.74
N PHE A 241 -9.16 13.77 14.70
CA PHE A 241 -7.89 13.73 15.44
C PHE A 241 -6.70 13.49 14.51
N ILE A 242 -6.83 12.53 13.57
CA ILE A 242 -5.78 12.21 12.61
C ILE A 242 -5.51 13.40 11.69
N LEU A 243 -6.57 14.07 11.20
CA LEU A 243 -6.41 15.29 10.40
C LEU A 243 -5.72 16.40 11.19
N ASN A 244 -6.10 16.61 12.45
CA ASN A 244 -5.49 17.64 13.29
C ASN A 244 -3.99 17.39 13.53
N VAL A 245 -3.60 16.14 13.74
CA VAL A 245 -2.18 15.79 13.90
C VAL A 245 -1.39 16.03 12.62
N LEU A 246 -1.96 15.69 11.45
CA LEU A 246 -1.29 15.90 10.16
C LEU A 246 -1.16 17.39 9.77
N GLU A 247 -2.19 18.18 10.07
CA GLU A 247 -2.24 19.61 9.76
C GLU A 247 -1.31 20.45 10.64
N ASN A 248 -1.14 20.08 11.91
CA ASN A 248 -0.26 20.78 12.85
C ASN A 248 1.19 20.24 12.88
N ALA A 249 1.55 19.34 11.97
CA ALA A 249 2.93 18.87 11.86
C ALA A 249 3.80 19.93 11.16
N ASP A 250 4.91 20.31 11.78
CA ASP A 250 5.85 21.29 11.21
C ASP A 250 6.37 20.85 9.82
N ASP A 251 6.73 19.56 9.68
CA ASP A 251 6.95 18.89 8.39
C ASP A 251 6.02 17.67 8.30
N PRO A 252 4.87 17.78 7.59
CA PRO A 252 3.94 16.68 7.40
C PRO A 252 4.57 15.46 6.72
N LEU A 253 5.59 15.66 5.86
CA LEU A 253 6.29 14.55 5.22
C LEU A 253 7.21 13.84 6.18
N GLU A 254 8.02 14.56 6.94
CA GLU A 254 8.88 13.95 7.95
C GLU A 254 8.03 13.20 8.97
N PHE A 255 6.90 13.77 9.38
CA PHE A 255 5.94 13.12 10.25
C PHE A 255 5.39 11.82 9.65
N LEU A 256 4.92 11.83 8.40
CA LEU A 256 4.48 10.63 7.68
C LEU A 256 5.60 9.60 7.50
N PHE A 257 6.83 10.03 7.24
CA PHE A 257 8.00 9.14 7.14
C PHE A 257 8.35 8.51 8.48
N SER A 258 8.19 9.24 9.59
CA SER A 258 8.46 8.75 10.95
C SER A 258 7.65 7.50 11.29
N PHE A 259 6.45 7.34 10.70
CA PHE A 259 5.59 6.17 10.85
C PHE A 259 6.25 4.87 10.44
N HIS A 260 7.32 4.91 9.65
CA HIS A 260 8.01 3.72 9.14
C HIS A 260 9.32 3.38 9.89
N ASN A 261 9.65 4.11 10.96
CA ASN A 261 10.95 4.03 11.63
C ASN A 261 10.94 3.39 13.02
N PHE A 262 9.79 2.94 13.53
CA PHE A 262 9.65 2.33 14.87
C PHE A 262 10.24 3.22 15.97
N ASN A 263 9.71 4.43 16.06
CA ASN A 263 10.14 5.47 16.99
C ASN A 263 9.81 5.10 18.46
N PHE A 264 10.23 5.96 19.39
CA PHE A 264 10.07 5.71 20.83
C PHE A 264 8.61 5.46 21.24
N LEU A 265 7.68 6.29 20.78
CA LEU A 265 6.26 6.13 21.04
C LEU A 265 5.73 4.79 20.50
N GLN A 266 6.13 4.43 19.28
CA GLN A 266 5.74 3.15 18.69
C GLN A 266 6.29 1.95 19.49
N ARG A 267 7.52 2.05 20.01
CA ARG A 267 8.11 1.01 20.87
C ARG A 267 7.33 0.84 22.17
N MET A 268 6.92 1.95 22.80
CA MET A 268 6.09 1.92 24.01
C MET A 268 4.71 1.30 23.78
N LEU A 269 4.07 1.63 22.65
CA LEU A 269 2.73 1.16 22.33
C LEU A 269 2.70 -0.26 21.73
N TYR A 270 3.85 -0.77 21.25
CA TYR A 270 3.93 -2.06 20.57
C TYR A 270 3.35 -3.25 21.37
N PRO A 271 3.58 -3.41 22.69
CA PRO A 271 2.98 -4.49 23.45
C PRO A 271 1.44 -4.44 23.46
N LEU A 272 0.87 -3.24 23.64
CA LEU A 272 -0.58 -3.02 23.64
C LEU A 272 -1.17 -3.29 22.25
N ALA A 273 -0.56 -2.73 21.21
CA ALA A 273 -0.98 -2.94 19.83
C ALA A 273 -0.92 -4.42 19.44
N SER A 274 0.15 -5.12 19.85
CA SER A 274 0.32 -6.56 19.58
C SER A 274 -0.74 -7.42 20.25
N TYR A 275 -1.21 -7.01 21.45
CA TYR A 275 -2.29 -7.69 22.15
C TYR A 275 -3.65 -7.44 21.46
N HIS A 276 -3.90 -6.20 21.03
CA HIS A 276 -5.13 -5.83 20.32
C HIS A 276 -5.30 -6.61 19.00
N VAL A 277 -4.26 -6.64 18.16
CA VAL A 277 -4.29 -7.33 16.86
C VAL A 277 -4.37 -8.85 16.97
N LYS A 278 -4.02 -9.44 18.13
CA LYS A 278 -4.21 -10.89 18.37
C LYS A 278 -5.64 -11.25 18.78
N LYS A 279 -6.43 -10.29 19.27
CA LYS A 279 -7.80 -10.50 19.75
C LYS A 279 -8.86 -10.29 18.67
N ASN A 280 -8.56 -9.46 17.68
CA ASN A 280 -9.38 -9.24 16.49
C ASN A 280 -8.97 -10.21 15.38
#